data_AF-A0A401TDB1-F1
#
_entry.id   AF-A0A401TDB1-F1
#
_cell.length_a   1.000
_cell.length_b   1.000
_cell.length_c   1.000
_cell.angle_alpha   90.00
_cell.angle_beta   90.00
_cell.angle_gamma   90.00
#
_symmetry.space_group_name_H-M   'P 1'
#
loop_
_entity.id
_entity.type
_entity.pdbx_description
1 polymer ?
#
loop_
_entity_poly.entity_id
_entity_poly.type
_entity_poly.pdbx_seq_one_letter_code
_entity_poly.pdbx_strand_id
1 'polypeptide(L)'
;MINTSSKHSQISPQQVAMTLRAREEKRIKFKIFQPLETPVDLYFLMDFSNSMEDDLDNLKKLGLKLAAVVRNMSNDYTIGFGKFVDKVTVPQTDMRPS
;
A
#
# COMPACT_ATOMS: atom_id res chain seq x y z
N MET A 1 25.40 -17.07 8.48
CA MET A 1 25.62 -15.66 8.09
C MET A 1 24.36 -15.17 7.40
N ILE A 2 23.85 -13.98 7.74
CA ILE A 2 22.63 -13.44 7.12
C ILE A 2 23.03 -12.92 5.73
N ASN A 3 22.38 -13.42 4.68
CA ASN A 3 22.55 -12.90 3.33
C ASN A 3 21.75 -11.60 3.20
N THR A 4 22.40 -10.47 3.45
CA THR A 4 21.81 -9.12 3.33
C THR A 4 21.52 -8.71 1.88
N SER A 5 21.97 -9.50 0.88
CA SER A 5 21.68 -9.28 -0.54
C SER A 5 20.36 -9.93 -0.98
N SER A 6 19.73 -10.78 -0.16
CA SER A 6 18.44 -11.39 -0.52
C SER A 6 17.30 -10.44 -0.17
N LYS A 7 16.70 -9.81 -1.20
CA LYS A 7 15.56 -8.88 -1.09
C LYS A 7 14.31 -9.45 -0.38
N HIS A 8 14.24 -10.78 -0.20
CA HIS A 8 12.99 -11.47 0.16
C HIS A 8 12.75 -11.75 1.64
N SER A 9 13.74 -11.64 2.54
CA SER A 9 13.56 -12.18 3.89
C SER A 9 13.95 -11.21 5.00
N GLN A 10 13.07 -10.24 5.29
CA GLN A 10 13.23 -9.21 6.32
C GLN A 10 13.37 -9.73 7.76
N ILE A 11 13.10 -11.02 7.99
CA ILE A 11 13.15 -11.68 9.30
C ILE A 11 13.99 -12.96 9.19
N SER A 12 14.77 -13.26 10.23
CA SER A 12 15.57 -14.48 10.35
C SER A 12 15.51 -15.04 11.79
N PRO A 13 15.49 -16.38 11.99
CA PRO A 13 15.50 -17.44 10.99
C PRO A 13 14.13 -17.66 10.32
N GLN A 14 14.13 -18.19 9.10
CA GLN A 14 12.92 -18.47 8.31
C GLN A 14 12.26 -19.80 8.70
N GLN A 15 13.06 -20.70 9.27
CA GLN A 15 12.62 -21.99 9.76
C GLN A 15 13.34 -22.31 11.07
N VAL A 16 12.61 -22.85 12.03
CA VAL A 16 13.17 -23.32 13.31
C VAL A 16 12.65 -24.73 13.56
N ALA A 17 13.58 -25.69 13.66
CA ALA A 17 13.28 -27.03 14.16
C ALA A 17 13.71 -27.11 15.62
N MET A 18 12.81 -27.54 16.50
CA MET A 18 13.09 -27.59 17.94
C MET A 18 12.36 -28.75 18.60
N THR A 19 13.07 -29.52 19.41
CA THR A 19 12.50 -30.55 20.28
C THR A 19 12.27 -29.96 21.67
N LEU A 20 11.07 -30.14 22.20
CA LEU A 20 10.65 -29.66 23.52
C LEU A 20 10.47 -30.82 24.49
N ARG A 21 10.83 -30.59 25.76
CA ARG A 21 10.55 -31.50 26.86
C ARG A 21 9.45 -30.91 27.75
N ALA A 22 8.64 -31.77 28.37
CA ALA A 22 7.63 -31.33 29.32
C ALA A 22 8.26 -30.47 30.42
N ARG A 23 7.69 -29.28 30.64
CA ARG A 23 8.15 -28.28 31.62
C ARG A 23 9.48 -27.59 31.30
N GLU A 24 10.02 -27.74 30.07
CA GLU A 24 11.22 -27.02 29.61
C GLU A 24 10.82 -25.81 28.73
N GLU A 25 11.31 -24.63 29.09
CA GLU A 25 11.20 -23.43 28.25
C GLU A 25 12.36 -23.32 27.27
N LYS A 26 12.06 -22.99 26.02
CA LYS A 26 13.07 -22.59 25.03
C LYS A 26 12.74 -21.23 24.43
N ARG A 27 13.77 -20.39 24.28
CA ARG A 27 13.64 -19.04 23.72
C ARG A 27 14.25 -19.00 22.33
N ILE A 28 13.49 -18.50 21.37
CA ILE A 28 13.95 -18.28 20.00
C ILE A 28 14.18 -16.78 19.83
N LYS A 29 15.36 -16.41 19.33
CA LYS A 29 15.69 -15.02 19.00
C LYS A 29 15.48 -14.78 17.52
N PHE A 30 14.55 -13.90 17.19
CA PHE A 30 14.37 -13.41 15.84
C PHE A 30 15.16 -12.13 15.62
N LYS A 31 15.70 -11.99 14.42
CA LYS A 31 16.34 -10.78 13.93
C LYS A 31 15.45 -10.20 12.85
N ILE A 32 15.08 -8.94 13.02
CA ILE A 32 14.29 -8.18 12.06
C ILE A 32 15.22 -7.14 11.45
N PHE A 33 15.14 -6.97 10.14
CA PHE A 33 15.82 -5.89 9.44
C PHE A 33 14.85 -5.21 8.47
N GLN A 34 14.99 -3.89 8.38
CA GLN A 34 14.28 -3.10 7.37
C GLN A 34 15.16 -3.05 6.11
N PRO A 35 14.64 -3.49 4.95
CA PRO A 35 15.41 -3.40 3.72
C PRO A 35 15.53 -1.93 3.28
N LEU A 36 16.63 -1.61 2.58
CA LEU A 36 16.86 -0.26 2.05
C LEU A 36 15.85 0.13 0.97
N GLU A 37 15.37 -0.83 0.18
CA GLU A 37 14.38 -0.63 -0.87
C GLU A 37 13.26 -1.65 -0.71
N THR A 38 12.02 -1.16 -0.63
CA THR A 38 10.80 -1.99 -0.54
C THR A 38 9.86 -1.58 -1.66
N PRO A 39 9.24 -2.52 -2.40
CA PRO A 39 8.21 -2.17 -3.37
C PRO A 39 7.05 -1.43 -2.71
N VAL A 40 6.49 -0.44 -3.39
CA VAL A 40 5.37 0.38 -2.89
C VAL A 40 4.24 0.41 -3.89
N ASP A 41 3.04 -0.01 -3.46
CA ASP A 41 1.81 0.15 -4.23
C ASP A 41 0.96 1.26 -3.62
N LEU A 42 0.55 2.23 -4.45
CA LEU A 42 -0.25 3.38 -4.04
C LEU A 42 -1.53 3.46 -4.85
N TYR A 43 -2.69 3.49 -4.18
CA TYR A 43 -3.99 3.56 -4.83
C TYR A 43 -4.76 4.82 -4.40
N PHE A 44 -5.06 5.70 -5.36
CA PHE A 44 -5.90 6.87 -5.14
C PHE A 44 -7.33 6.59 -5.52
N LEU A 45 -8.23 6.70 -4.53
CA LEU A 45 -9.67 6.65 -4.77
C LEU A 45 -10.24 8.07 -4.65
N MET A 46 -10.68 8.62 -5.77
CA MET A 46 -11.10 10.02 -5.91
C MET A 46 -12.63 10.13 -5.98
N ASP A 47 -13.19 11.11 -5.27
CA ASP A 47 -14.61 11.48 -5.43
C ASP A 47 -14.77 12.36 -6.68
N PHE A 48 -15.71 11.99 -7.54
CA PHE A 48 -16.08 12.72 -8.76
C PHE A 48 -17.49 13.32 -8.68
N SER A 49 -18.02 13.48 -7.47
CA SER A 49 -19.26 14.21 -7.21
C SER A 49 -19.20 15.64 -7.74
N ASN A 50 -20.37 16.22 -8.03
CA ASN A 50 -20.47 17.57 -8.60
C ASN A 50 -19.86 18.65 -7.69
N SER A 51 -19.83 18.42 -6.37
CA SER A 51 -19.17 19.32 -5.41
C SER A 51 -17.65 19.32 -5.49
N MET A 52 -17.06 18.34 -6.19
CA MET A 52 -15.61 18.22 -6.38
C MET A 52 -15.17 18.72 -7.77
N GLU A 53 -16.06 19.35 -8.54
CA GLU A 53 -15.78 19.78 -9.91
C GLU A 53 -14.60 20.76 -9.98
N ASP A 54 -14.53 21.74 -9.07
CA ASP A 54 -13.45 22.71 -8.94
C ASP A 54 -12.19 22.11 -8.31
N ASP A 55 -12.35 21.18 -7.37
CA ASP A 55 -11.26 20.47 -6.71
C ASP A 55 -10.60 19.40 -7.59
N LEU A 56 -11.28 18.92 -8.63
CA LEU A 56 -10.79 17.86 -9.50
C LEU A 56 -9.46 18.22 -10.16
N ASP A 57 -9.30 19.48 -10.57
CA ASP A 57 -8.06 19.96 -11.17
C ASP A 57 -6.91 20.05 -10.16
N ASN A 58 -7.22 20.37 -8.91
CA ASN A 58 -6.24 20.31 -7.82
C ASN A 58 -5.86 18.87 -7.48
N LEU A 59 -6.83 17.95 -7.51
CA LEU A 59 -6.63 16.52 -7.24
C LEU A 59 -5.75 15.85 -8.31
N LYS A 60 -5.95 16.18 -9.59
CA LYS A 60 -5.05 15.76 -10.68
C LYS A 60 -3.62 16.23 -10.44
N LYS A 61 -3.43 17.51 -10.09
CA LYS A 61 -2.10 18.07 -9.78
C LYS A 61 -1.47 17.39 -8.57
N LEU A 62 -2.26 17.06 -7.55
CA LEU A 62 -1.80 16.33 -6.37
C LEU A 62 -1.35 14.91 -6.74
N GLY A 63 -2.13 14.18 -7.54
CA GLY A 63 -1.78 12.85 -8.02
C GLY A 63 -0.43 12.82 -8.76
N LEU A 64 -0.16 13.82 -9.60
CA LEU A 64 1.12 13.96 -10.30
C LEU A 64 2.29 14.24 -9.34
N LYS A 65 2.10 15.14 -8.37
CA LYS A 65 3.13 15.43 -7.35
C LYS A 65 3.45 14.19 -6.52
N LEU A 66 2.41 13.43 -6.16
CA LEU A 66 2.55 12.25 -5.32
C LEU A 66 3.22 11.11 -6.07
N ALA A 67 2.92 10.94 -7.36
CA ALA A 67 3.66 10.03 -8.23
C ALA A 67 5.15 10.38 -8.32
N ALA A 68 5.50 11.67 -8.38
CA ALA A 68 6.90 12.11 -8.37
C ALA A 68 7.59 11.80 -7.04
N VAL A 69 6.90 11.98 -5.90
CA VAL A 69 7.43 11.61 -4.58
C VAL A 69 7.67 10.11 -4.47
N VAL A 70 6.69 9.28 -4.84
CA VAL A 70 6.83 7.81 -4.80
C VAL A 70 7.98 7.34 -5.69
N ARG A 71 8.12 7.92 -6.88
CA ARG A 71 9.22 7.64 -7.80
C ARG A 71 10.60 7.95 -7.20
N ASN A 72 10.70 8.96 -6.33
CA ASN A 72 11.95 9.29 -5.65
C ASN A 72 12.21 8.40 -4.42
N MET A 73 11.18 7.77 -3.86
CA MET A 73 11.29 6.94 -2.66
C MET A 73 11.58 5.47 -2.95
N SER A 74 11.07 4.92 -4.05
CA SER A 74 11.27 3.51 -4.43
C SER A 74 11.56 3.36 -5.92
N ASN A 75 12.47 2.45 -6.25
CA ASN A 75 12.74 2.01 -7.62
C ASN A 75 11.72 0.98 -8.14
N ASP A 76 10.88 0.45 -7.26
CA ASP A 76 9.82 -0.53 -7.55
C ASP A 76 8.50 0.00 -6.99
N TYR A 77 7.64 0.53 -7.86
CA TYR A 77 6.38 1.15 -7.45
C TYR A 77 5.26 0.95 -8.47
N THR A 78 4.03 0.83 -7.95
CA THR A 78 2.80 0.82 -8.74
C THR A 78 1.87 1.93 -8.27
N ILE A 79 1.25 2.65 -9.20
CA ILE A 79 0.26 3.68 -8.88
C ILE A 79 -1.04 3.37 -9.60
N GLY A 80 -2.13 3.25 -8.84
CA GLY A 80 -3.48 3.06 -9.34
C GLY A 80 -4.37 4.26 -9.06
N PHE A 81 -5.34 4.49 -9.94
CA PHE A 81 -6.36 5.52 -9.78
C PHE A 81 -7.75 4.89 -9.93
N GLY A 82 -8.64 5.21 -9.01
CA GLY A 82 -10.06 4.89 -9.04
C GLY A 82 -10.88 6.16 -8.86
N LYS A 83 -12.06 6.19 -9.47
CA LYS A 83 -13.07 7.22 -9.19
C LYS A 83 -14.31 6.56 -8.61
N PHE A 84 -14.99 7.27 -7.72
CA PHE A 84 -16.32 6.90 -7.27
C PHE A 84 -17.27 8.08 -7.42
N VAL A 85 -18.52 7.73 -7.70
CA VAL A 85 -19.69 8.61 -7.61
C VAL A 85 -20.75 7.82 -6.85
N ASP A 86 -21.72 8.51 -6.27
CA ASP A 86 -22.82 7.89 -5.55
C ASP A 86 -23.63 6.92 -6.43
N LYS A 87 -24.44 6.07 -5.80
CA LYS A 87 -25.21 5.05 -6.53
C LYS A 87 -26.20 5.69 -7.51
N VAL A 88 -26.26 5.15 -8.72
CA VAL A 88 -27.19 5.59 -9.79
C VAL A 88 -28.63 5.09 -9.53
N THR A 89 -29.18 5.42 -8.36
CA THR A 89 -30.56 5.12 -7.96
C THR A 89 -31.15 6.27 -7.15
N VAL A 90 -32.47 6.43 -7.18
CA VAL A 90 -33.20 7.38 -6.34
C VAL A 90 -33.17 6.93 -4.87
N PRO A 91 -32.99 7.83 -3.88
CA PRO A 91 -32.88 9.29 -3.97
C PRO A 91 -31.46 9.84 -4.20
N GLN A 92 -30.45 8.98 -4.33
CA GLN A 92 -29.04 9.38 -4.40
C GLN A 92 -28.67 10.07 -5.72
N THR A 93 -29.31 9.68 -6.84
CA THR A 93 -29.10 10.29 -8.17
C THR A 93 -30.43 10.65 -8.83
N ASP A 94 -30.51 11.84 -9.44
CA ASP A 94 -31.63 12.21 -10.31
C ASP A 94 -31.56 11.41 -11.62
N MET A 95 -32.60 10.63 -11.89
CA MET A 95 -32.67 9.72 -13.03
C MET A 95 -33.40 10.33 -14.24
N ARG A 96 -33.82 11.60 -14.15
CA ARG A 96 -34.49 12.29 -15.26
C ARG A 96 -33.49 12.57 -16.39
N PRO A 97 -33.86 12.33 -17.66
CA PRO A 97 -32.99 12.69 -18.78
C PRO A 97 -32.82 14.21 -18.86
N SER A 98 -31.57 14.64 -19.04
CA SER A 98 -31.14 16.03 -19.25
C SER A 98 -31.34 16.47 -20.70
#